data_AF-A0A0C1QJR9-F1
#
_entry.id   AF-A0A0C1QJR9-F1
#
_cell.length_a   1.000
_cell.length_b   1.000
_cell.length_c   1.000
_cell.angle_alpha   90.00
_cell.angle_beta   90.00
_cell.angle_gamma   90.00
#
_symmetry.space_group_name_H-M   'P 1'
#
loop_
_entity.id
_entity.type
_entity.pdbx_description
1 polymer ?
#
loop_
_entity_poly.entity_id
_entity_poly.type
_entity_poly.pdbx_seq_one_letter_code
_entity_poly.pdbx_strand_id
1 'polypeptide(L)'
;MEASEERRLEYLDSIKAIDRDKLVYIDESGIDVNICKDRGWGMKGIPLRGKRSGKYYQRTNIVAGLNANQVVAPCVFNGSCNSEVFENWVEQESLQISV
;
A
#
# COMPACT_ATOMS: atom_id res chain seq x y z
N MET A 1 1.09 -2.36 -21.14
CA MET A 1 -0.02 -2.91 -21.92
C MET A 1 -1.03 -3.41 -20.91
N GLU A 2 -2.11 -2.67 -20.73
CA GLU A 2 -3.19 -3.05 -19.80
C GLU A 2 -3.78 -4.39 -20.26
N ALA A 3 -4.12 -5.28 -19.33
CA ALA A 3 -4.61 -6.61 -19.69
C ALA A 3 -5.97 -6.59 -20.43
N SER A 4 -6.75 -5.50 -20.33
CA SER A 4 -8.01 -5.30 -21.05
C SER A 4 -8.43 -3.82 -21.00
N GLU A 5 -8.25 -3.09 -22.10
CA GLU A 5 -8.63 -1.68 -22.17
C GLU A 5 -10.16 -1.46 -22.14
N GLU A 6 -10.92 -2.37 -22.75
CA GLU A 6 -12.39 -2.33 -22.78
C GLU A 6 -13.00 -2.33 -21.38
N ARG A 7 -12.60 -3.27 -20.51
CA ARG A 7 -13.09 -3.36 -19.12
C ARG A 7 -12.76 -2.12 -18.29
N ARG A 8 -11.60 -1.49 -18.55
CA ARG A 8 -11.21 -0.25 -17.86
C ARG A 8 -12.15 0.90 -18.24
N LEU A 9 -12.50 1.01 -19.53
CA LEU A 9 -13.42 2.05 -20.01
C LEU A 9 -14.83 1.85 -19.47
N GLU A 10 -15.35 0.61 -19.48
CA GLU A 10 -16.65 0.26 -18.90
C GLU A 10 -16.71 0.59 -17.40
N TYR A 11 -15.67 0.22 -16.65
CA TYR A 11 -15.59 0.54 -15.23
C TYR A 11 -15.56 2.05 -14.97
N LEU A 12 -14.75 2.79 -15.72
CA LEU A 12 -14.67 4.26 -15.59
C LEU A 12 -16.00 4.95 -15.88
N ASP A 13 -16.79 4.43 -16.82
CA ASP A 13 -18.13 4.96 -17.09
C ASP A 13 -19.09 4.67 -15.91
N SER A 14 -19.03 3.46 -15.34
CA SER A 14 -19.88 3.06 -14.21
C SER A 14 -19.66 3.90 -12.94
N ILE A 15 -18.42 4.31 -12.66
CA ILE A 15 -18.09 5.09 -11.46
C ILE A 15 -18.19 6.60 -11.67
N LYS A 16 -18.47 7.07 -12.89
CA LYS A 16 -18.42 8.49 -13.28
C LYS A 16 -19.38 9.38 -12.50
N ALA A 17 -20.50 8.82 -12.06
CA ALA A 17 -21.51 9.53 -11.28
C ALA A 17 -21.21 9.58 -9.77
N ILE A 18 -20.20 8.83 -9.31
CA ILE A 18 -19.82 8.79 -7.89
C ILE A 18 -18.97 10.01 -7.57
N ASP A 19 -19.35 10.73 -6.52
CA ASP A 19 -18.57 11.85 -6.01
C ASP A 19 -17.19 11.39 -5.53
N ARG A 20 -16.15 12.12 -5.91
CA ARG A 20 -14.75 11.76 -5.59
C ARG A 20 -14.49 11.74 -4.09
N ASP A 21 -15.16 12.60 -3.33
CA ASP A 21 -15.00 12.67 -1.87
C ASP A 21 -15.63 11.47 -1.14
N LYS A 22 -16.47 10.71 -1.85
CA LYS A 22 -17.09 9.46 -1.37
C LYS A 22 -16.37 8.21 -1.86
N LEU A 23 -15.35 8.37 -2.72
CA LEU A 23 -14.54 7.26 -3.21
C LEU A 23 -13.38 7.00 -2.27
N VAL A 24 -13.34 5.77 -1.72
CA VAL A 24 -12.18 5.27 -0.98
C VAL A 24 -11.54 4.18 -1.82
N TYR A 25 -10.30 4.42 -2.25
CA TYR A 25 -9.48 3.41 -2.93
C TYR A 25 -8.74 2.60 -1.88
N ILE A 26 -8.77 1.28 -1.98
CA ILE A 26 -8.09 0.39 -1.02
C ILE A 26 -7.05 -0.40 -1.78
N ASP A 27 -5.84 -0.47 -1.24
CA ASP A 27 -4.76 -1.26 -1.82
C ASP A 27 -3.86 -1.88 -0.74
N GLU A 28 -3.14 -2.93 -1.12
CA GLU A 28 -2.17 -3.63 -0.29
C GLU A 28 -0.76 -3.43 -0.84
N SER A 29 0.20 -3.15 0.03
CA SER A 29 1.61 -3.01 -0.34
C SER A 29 2.51 -3.83 0.57
N GLY A 30 3.41 -4.60 -0.02
CA GLY A 30 4.43 -5.34 0.69
C GLY A 30 5.64 -4.48 1.06
N ILE A 31 6.01 -4.50 2.34
CA ILE A 31 7.21 -3.86 2.88
C ILE A 31 8.33 -4.90 2.92
N ASP A 32 9.29 -4.75 2.01
CA ASP A 32 10.41 -5.69 1.86
C ASP A 32 11.76 -5.10 2.34
N VAL A 33 12.70 -6.00 2.66
CA VAL A 33 14.06 -5.73 3.16
C VAL A 33 14.91 -4.90 2.21
N ASN A 34 14.51 -4.81 0.94
CA ASN A 34 15.13 -3.99 -0.08
C ASN A 34 14.95 -2.48 0.16
N ILE A 35 14.23 -2.08 1.22
CA ILE A 35 14.27 -0.70 1.76
C ILE A 35 15.69 -0.28 2.13
N CYS A 36 16.53 -1.21 2.61
CA CYS A 36 17.94 -0.92 2.83
C CYS A 36 18.67 -0.87 1.49
N LYS A 37 19.00 0.34 1.02
CA LYS A 37 19.79 0.53 -0.20
C LYS A 37 21.20 -0.02 0.00
N ASP A 38 21.56 -1.02 -0.78
CA ASP A 38 22.92 -1.59 -0.80
C ASP A 38 23.93 -0.69 -1.52
N ARG A 39 23.47 0.39 -2.18
CA ARG A 39 24.30 1.33 -2.94
C ARG A 39 23.79 2.77 -2.76
N GLY A 40 24.70 3.74 -2.82
CA GLY A 40 24.37 5.16 -2.79
C GLY A 40 25.49 6.00 -3.37
N TRP A 41 25.20 7.28 -3.60
CA TRP A 41 26.16 8.26 -4.09
C TRP A 41 26.80 9.00 -2.92
N GLY A 42 28.12 9.12 -2.92
CA GLY A 42 28.88 9.78 -1.87
C GLY A 42 30.10 10.50 -2.43
N MET A 43 30.84 11.17 -1.56
CA MET A 43 32.05 11.88 -1.95
C MET A 43 33.09 10.91 -2.52
N LYS A 44 33.73 11.29 -3.63
CA LYS A 44 34.77 10.49 -4.28
C LYS A 44 35.92 10.25 -3.30
N GLY A 45 36.29 8.99 -3.12
CA GLY A 45 37.37 8.57 -2.21
C GLY A 45 36.93 8.32 -0.76
N ILE A 46 35.66 8.56 -0.40
CA ILE A 46 35.14 8.28 0.94
C ILE A 46 34.23 7.05 0.90
N PRO A 47 34.50 6.00 1.72
CA PRO A 47 33.62 4.84 1.81
C PRO A 47 32.22 5.22 2.33
N LEU A 48 31.18 4.87 1.57
CA LEU A 48 29.79 4.98 2.02
C LEU A 48 29.46 3.80 2.93
N ARG A 49 29.37 4.05 4.24
CA ARG A 49 29.03 3.01 5.23
C ARG A 49 27.51 2.95 5.44
N GLY A 50 26.90 1.88 4.96
CA GLY A 50 25.51 1.52 5.30
C GLY A 50 25.47 0.54 6.48
N LYS A 51 24.42 0.62 7.30
CA LYS A 51 24.10 -0.42 8.29
C LYS A 51 22.93 -1.25 7.76
N ARG A 52 23.11 -2.57 7.70
CA ARG A 52 22.04 -3.53 7.41
C ARG A 52 21.96 -4.52 8.56
N SER A 53 20.74 -4.77 9.04
CA SER A 53 20.51 -5.83 10.03
C SER A 53 20.68 -7.19 9.35
N GLY A 54 21.42 -8.10 9.97
CA GLY A 54 21.56 -9.49 9.49
C GLY A 54 20.41 -10.41 9.91
N LYS A 55 19.35 -9.87 10.52
CA LYS A 55 18.19 -10.66 10.94
C LYS A 55 17.30 -10.97 9.74
N TYR A 56 16.72 -12.17 9.73
CA TYR A 56 15.65 -12.52 8.81
C TYR A 56 14.44 -11.64 9.14
N TYR A 57 13.99 -10.82 8.19
CA TYR A 57 12.79 -10.00 8.38
C TYR A 57 11.56 -10.82 8.02
N GLN A 58 10.56 -10.72 8.88
CA GLN A 58 9.22 -11.21 8.56
C GLN A 58 8.64 -10.32 7.47
N ARG A 59 7.98 -10.91 6.47
CA ARG A 59 7.28 -10.17 5.43
C ARG A 59 6.17 -9.35 6.10
N THR A 60 6.30 -8.03 6.04
CA THR A 60 5.31 -7.10 6.58
C THR A 60 4.55 -6.50 5.40
N ASN A 61 3.24 -6.44 5.53
CA ASN A 61 2.36 -5.85 4.53
C ASN A 61 1.57 -4.72 5.18
N ILE A 62 1.17 -3.74 4.37
CA ILE A 62 0.28 -2.65 4.77
C ILE A 62 -0.95 -2.67 3.87
N VAL A 63 -2.12 -2.53 4.47
CA VAL A 63 -3.37 -2.22 3.78
C VAL A 63 -3.83 -0.85 4.23
N ALA A 64 -4.28 -0.02 3.30
CA ALA A 64 -4.79 1.31 3.62
C ALA A 64 -5.82 1.77 2.60
N GLY A 65 -6.70 2.68 3.03
CA GLY A 65 -7.58 3.43 2.16
C GLY A 65 -6.94 4.76 1.72
N LEU A 66 -7.36 5.27 0.57
CA LEU A 66 -7.05 6.60 0.05
C LEU A 66 -8.37 7.29 -0.32
N ASN A 67 -8.66 8.41 0.34
CA ASN A 67 -9.79 9.28 0.00
C ASN A 67 -9.28 10.72 -0.15
N ALA A 68 -9.67 11.43 -1.21
CA ALA A 68 -9.31 12.83 -1.44
C ALA A 68 -7.81 13.15 -1.21
N ASN A 69 -6.91 12.26 -1.67
CA ASN A 69 -5.46 12.30 -1.49
C ASN A 69 -4.95 12.17 -0.04
N GLN A 70 -5.79 11.71 0.88
CA GLN A 70 -5.46 11.43 2.27
C GLN A 70 -5.53 9.93 2.55
N VAL A 71 -4.49 9.42 3.22
CA VAL A 71 -4.46 8.02 3.66
C VAL A 71 -5.37 7.88 4.87
N VAL A 72 -6.27 6.90 4.81
CA VAL A 72 -7.21 6.54 5.86
C VAL A 72 -7.03 5.07 6.24
N ALA A 73 -7.35 4.71 7.47
CA ALA A 73 -7.37 3.31 7.91
C ALA A 73 -6.08 2.49 7.67
N PRO A 74 -4.87 3.02 7.90
CA PRO A 74 -3.65 2.25 7.65
C PRO A 74 -3.49 1.12 8.68
N CYS A 75 -3.39 -0.12 8.20
CA CYS A 75 -3.14 -1.28 9.03
C CYS A 75 -1.90 -2.05 8.54
N VAL A 76 -0.97 -2.28 9.45
CA VAL A 76 0.27 -3.01 9.20
C VAL A 76 0.15 -4.38 9.85
N PHE A 77 0.36 -5.43 9.06
CA PHE A 77 0.30 -6.81 9.53
C PHE A 77 1.46 -7.63 8.97
N ASN A 78 1.73 -8.77 9.60
CA ASN A 78 2.79 -9.67 9.17
C ASN A 78 2.20 -10.91 8.50
N GLY A 79 2.77 -11.32 7.37
CA GLY A 79 2.26 -12.41 6.56
C GLY A 79 1.44 -11.94 5.36
N SER A 80 0.71 -12.86 4.73
CA SER A 80 -0.07 -12.58 3.52
C SER A 80 -1.42 -11.96 3.85
N CYS A 81 -1.91 -11.07 2.98
CA CYS A 81 -3.29 -10.62 3.04
C CYS A 81 -4.20 -11.80 2.68
N ASN A 82 -4.91 -12.35 3.67
CA ASN A 82 -5.95 -13.37 3.45
C ASN A 82 -7.33 -12.76 3.71
N SER A 83 -8.39 -13.46 3.34
CA SER A 83 -9.76 -12.95 3.51
C SER A 83 -10.07 -12.58 4.96
N GLU A 84 -9.62 -13.38 5.93
CA GLU A 84 -9.83 -13.12 7.36
C GLU A 84 -9.15 -11.83 7.83
N VAL A 85 -7.90 -11.58 7.42
CA VAL A 85 -7.17 -10.35 7.73
C VAL A 85 -7.87 -9.14 7.12
N PHE A 86 -8.35 -9.28 5.88
CA PHE A 86 -9.08 -8.20 5.22
C PHE A 86 -10.43 -7.92 5.86
N GLU A 87 -11.22 -8.95 6.15
CA GLU A 87 -12.52 -8.84 6.84
C GLU A 87 -12.35 -8.18 8.21
N ASN A 88 -11.39 -8.64 9.01
CA ASN A 88 -11.05 -8.04 10.29
C ASN A 88 -10.63 -6.57 10.15
N TRP A 89 -9.85 -6.24 9.12
CA TRP A 89 -9.44 -4.86 8.85
C TRP A 89 -10.65 -3.97 8.51
N VAL A 90 -11.54 -4.44 7.63
CA VAL A 90 -12.78 -3.71 7.28
C VAL A 90 -13.63 -3.49 8.52
N GLU A 91 -13.83 -4.51 9.35
CA GLU A 91 -14.60 -4.38 10.59
C GLU A 91 -13.98 -3.36 11.55
N GLN A 92 -12.67 -3.41 11.77
CA GLN A 92 -11.97 -2.51 12.69
C GLN A 92 -11.92 -1.06 12.20
N GLU A 93 -11.67 -0.87 10.90
CA GLU A 93 -11.38 0.43 10.33
C GLU A 93 -12.62 1.12 9.71
N SER A 94 -13.72 0.39 9.49
CA SER A 94 -15.02 1.00 9.14
C SER A 94 -15.49 2.04 10.16
N LEU A 95 -14.99 1.96 11.40
CA LEU A 95 -15.27 2.92 12.47
C LEU A 95 -14.47 4.23 12.34
N GLN A 96 -13.38 4.26 11.57
CA GLN A 96 -12.53 5.45 11.39
C GLN A 96 -12.91 6.26 10.15
N ILE A 97 -13.60 5.65 9.19
CA ILE A 97 -14.08 6.31 7.98
C ILE A 97 -15.44 6.95 8.32
N SER A 98 -15.40 8.11 8.99
CA SER A 98 -16.57 8.96 9.11
C SER A 98 -16.93 9.49 7.72
N VAL A 99 -17.97 8.91 7.12
CA VAL A 99 -18.69 9.46 5.95
C VAL A 99 -19.81 10.38 6.43
#